data_AF-A0AAN1X889-F1
#
_entry.id   AF-A0AAN1X889-F1
#
_cell.length_a   1.000
_cell.length_b   1.000
_cell.length_c   1.000
_cell.angle_alpha   90.00
_cell.angle_beta   90.00
_cell.angle_gamma   90.00
#
_symmetry.space_group_name_H-M   'P 1'
#
loop_
_entity.id
_entity.type
_entity.pdbx_description
1 polymer ?
#
loop_
_entity_poly.entity_id
_entity_poly.type
_entity_poly.pdbx_seq_one_letter_code
_entity_poly.pdbx_strand_id
1 'polypeptide(L)'
;MSAAIVLDKSFLQGAKRLRIHELAASHRLVVSDALFYELLTASEPDRSRCFAKFPPIDNPVDLVNHIGTLMRIEIDTHQPAGKPSSHRESLRFQFNSRLQNTNYELPVEVQQMVDEQTNDLRLHVDQFVGRAATANSFFPNLLVGNQAERTKARDDAERAIAEPGSLINLYSNLEPPPGERPLPPSSLVTEDWALYRWLQVQFLFGLDLYVRYQGNIPSKFSSAIYEKLEHDVLDAEVLMLGCLEGAFATRENKLKRWWRLLCPNGTLYE
;
A
#
# COMPACT_ATOMS: atom_id res chain seq x y z
N MET A 1 -2.61 -20.98 14.07
CA MET A 1 -3.53 -20.09 13.31
C MET A 1 -3.16 -20.18 11.84
N SER A 2 -4.12 -20.12 10.93
CA SER A 2 -3.83 -20.09 9.48
C SER A 2 -3.11 -18.78 9.14
N ALA A 3 -2.10 -18.85 8.26
CA ALA A 3 -1.35 -17.69 7.80
C ALA A 3 -2.26 -16.74 7.01
N ALA A 4 -2.04 -15.44 7.15
CA ALA A 4 -2.81 -14.44 6.44
C ALA A 4 -2.04 -13.90 5.22
N ILE A 5 -2.76 -13.45 4.20
CA ILE A 5 -2.20 -12.92 2.94
C ILE A 5 -2.89 -11.60 2.64
N VAL A 6 -2.12 -10.53 2.45
CA VAL A 6 -2.65 -9.26 1.96
C VAL A 6 -2.88 -9.35 0.46
N LEU A 7 -4.11 -9.05 0.05
CA LEU A 7 -4.48 -9.01 -1.36
C LEU A 7 -4.24 -7.61 -1.94
N ASP A 8 -3.88 -7.59 -3.22
CA ASP A 8 -3.85 -6.39 -4.06
C ASP A 8 -4.91 -6.50 -5.16
N LYS A 9 -5.39 -5.36 -5.66
CA LYS A 9 -6.36 -5.27 -6.75
C LYS A 9 -5.84 -5.95 -8.00
N SER A 10 -4.56 -5.78 -8.35
CA SER A 10 -4.00 -6.39 -9.56
C SER A 10 -4.07 -7.94 -9.52
N PHE A 11 -3.89 -8.53 -8.33
CA PHE A 11 -4.08 -9.96 -8.12
C PHE A 11 -5.55 -10.35 -8.20
N LEU A 12 -6.44 -9.60 -7.55
CA LEU A 12 -7.87 -9.84 -7.61
C LEU A 12 -8.41 -9.74 -9.03
N GLN A 13 -7.95 -8.80 -9.85
CA GLN A 13 -8.35 -8.67 -11.25
C GLN A 13 -7.83 -9.83 -12.11
N GLY A 14 -6.56 -10.21 -11.94
CA GLY A 14 -5.93 -11.24 -12.76
C GLY A 14 -6.23 -12.68 -12.35
N ALA A 15 -6.46 -12.96 -11.07
CA ALA A 15 -6.67 -14.32 -10.58
C ALA A 15 -8.04 -14.86 -10.99
N LYS A 16 -8.12 -16.17 -11.22
CA LYS A 16 -9.40 -16.87 -11.42
C LYS A 16 -10.10 -17.05 -10.07
N ARG A 17 -11.43 -17.13 -10.07
CA ARG A 17 -12.24 -17.42 -8.87
C ARG A 17 -11.74 -18.65 -8.11
N LEU A 18 -11.41 -19.73 -8.84
CA LEU A 18 -10.88 -20.95 -8.24
C LEU A 18 -9.63 -20.68 -7.38
N ARG A 19 -8.72 -19.82 -7.86
CA ARG A 19 -7.50 -19.49 -7.14
C ARG A 19 -7.77 -18.72 -5.84
N ILE A 20 -8.72 -17.79 -5.85
CA ILE A 20 -9.12 -17.05 -4.64
C ILE A 20 -9.74 -18.01 -3.61
N HIS A 21 -10.56 -18.95 -4.07
CA HIS A 21 -11.15 -19.98 -3.21
C HIS A 21 -10.12 -20.94 -2.62
N GLU A 22 -9.12 -21.38 -3.40
CA GLU A 22 -8.00 -22.20 -2.90
C GLU A 22 -7.22 -21.49 -1.79
N LEU A 23 -6.93 -20.19 -1.99
CA LEU A 23 -6.26 -19.38 -0.98
C LEU A 23 -7.14 -19.22 0.25
N ALA A 24 -8.42 -18.88 0.11
CA ALA A 24 -9.36 -18.77 1.23
C ALA A 24 -9.53 -20.08 2.03
N ALA A 25 -9.35 -21.23 1.39
CA ALA A 25 -9.43 -22.53 2.06
C ALA A 25 -8.23 -22.86 2.94
N SER A 26 -7.08 -22.22 2.69
CA SER A 26 -5.80 -22.52 3.35
C SER A 26 -5.24 -21.34 4.15
N HIS A 27 -5.67 -20.12 3.83
CA HIS A 27 -5.18 -18.85 4.34
C HIS A 27 -6.32 -17.93 4.75
N ARG A 28 -6.02 -17.02 5.65
CA ARG A 28 -6.86 -15.84 5.90
C ARG A 28 -6.57 -14.79 4.83
N LEU A 29 -7.57 -14.35 4.09
CA LEU A 29 -7.41 -13.30 3.09
C LEU A 29 -7.58 -11.94 3.77
N VAL A 30 -6.63 -11.03 3.61
CA VAL A 30 -6.67 -9.69 4.20
C VAL A 30 -6.94 -8.67 3.11
N VAL A 31 -7.93 -7.82 3.35
CA VAL A 31 -8.32 -6.71 2.47
C VAL A 31 -8.31 -5.43 3.31
N SER A 32 -7.52 -4.45 2.91
CA SER A 32 -7.55 -3.13 3.54
C SER A 32 -8.80 -2.35 3.12
N ASP A 33 -9.17 -1.36 3.93
CA ASP A 33 -10.11 -0.31 3.56
C ASP A 33 -9.73 0.38 2.23
N ALA A 34 -8.45 0.64 1.98
CA ALA A 34 -7.93 1.21 0.73
C ALA A 34 -8.24 0.32 -0.48
N LEU A 35 -7.96 -0.98 -0.39
CA LEU A 35 -8.32 -1.92 -1.46
C LEU A 35 -9.84 -2.05 -1.58
N PHE A 36 -10.56 -2.08 -0.47
CA PHE A 36 -12.01 -2.18 -0.50
C PHE A 36 -12.66 -0.98 -1.20
N TYR A 37 -12.19 0.24 -0.89
CA TYR A 37 -12.54 1.47 -1.60
C TYR A 37 -12.23 1.35 -3.09
N GLU A 38 -11.02 0.92 -3.44
CA GLU A 38 -10.59 0.80 -4.83
C GLU A 38 -11.42 -0.21 -5.63
N LEU A 39 -11.89 -1.28 -4.98
CA LEU A 39 -12.80 -2.25 -5.57
C LEU A 39 -14.21 -1.68 -5.74
N LEU A 40 -14.70 -0.89 -4.78
CA LEU A 40 -16.03 -0.28 -4.83
C LEU A 40 -16.14 0.78 -5.94
N THR A 41 -15.07 1.56 -6.14
CA THR A 41 -15.00 2.64 -7.14
C THR A 41 -14.52 2.18 -8.51
N ALA A 42 -14.08 0.92 -8.64
CA ALA A 42 -13.67 0.36 -9.92
C ALA A 42 -14.81 0.42 -10.96
N SER A 43 -14.45 0.81 -12.19
CA SER A 43 -15.39 0.79 -13.31
C SER A 43 -15.88 -0.62 -13.63
N GLU A 44 -17.09 -0.74 -14.16
CA GLU A 44 -17.59 -2.03 -14.64
C GLU A 44 -16.93 -2.40 -15.99
N PRO A 45 -16.58 -3.69 -16.20
CA PRO A 45 -17.00 -4.87 -15.43
C PRO A 45 -16.06 -5.26 -14.26
N ASP A 46 -15.07 -4.45 -13.91
CA ASP A 46 -13.99 -4.88 -13.00
C ASP A 46 -14.46 -5.06 -11.56
N ARG A 47 -15.30 -4.14 -11.06
CA ARG A 47 -15.92 -4.26 -9.73
C ARG A 47 -16.68 -5.58 -9.59
N SER A 48 -17.68 -5.82 -10.45
CA SER A 48 -18.50 -7.03 -10.39
C SER A 48 -17.69 -8.31 -10.51
N ARG A 49 -16.69 -8.32 -11.41
CA ARG A 49 -15.78 -9.46 -11.58
C ARG A 49 -14.91 -9.72 -10.35
N CYS A 50 -14.42 -8.69 -9.67
CA CYS A 50 -13.61 -8.88 -8.46
C CYS A 50 -14.46 -9.40 -7.31
N PHE A 51 -15.62 -8.79 -7.04
CA PHE A 51 -16.50 -9.23 -5.96
C PHE A 51 -17.06 -10.65 -6.18
N ALA A 52 -17.31 -11.06 -7.42
CA ALA A 52 -17.77 -12.41 -7.75
C ALA A 52 -16.74 -13.53 -7.47
N LYS A 53 -15.47 -13.17 -7.20
CA LYS A 53 -14.41 -14.14 -6.88
C LYS A 53 -14.40 -14.58 -5.43
N PHE A 54 -15.01 -13.81 -4.52
CA PHE A 54 -15.07 -14.16 -3.12
C PHE A 54 -16.15 -15.22 -2.84
N PRO A 55 -15.92 -16.14 -1.88
CA PRO A 55 -16.93 -17.09 -1.46
C PRO A 55 -18.10 -16.36 -0.78
N PRO A 56 -19.37 -16.76 -1.04
CA PRO A 56 -20.55 -16.16 -0.41
C PRO A 56 -20.75 -16.73 1.00
N ILE A 57 -19.78 -16.49 1.88
CA ILE A 57 -19.77 -16.94 3.27
C ILE A 57 -19.65 -15.73 4.21
N ASP A 58 -19.87 -15.95 5.50
CA ASP A 58 -19.57 -14.97 6.53
C ASP A 58 -18.06 -14.70 6.58
N ASN A 59 -17.69 -13.41 6.65
CA ASN A 59 -16.33 -12.93 6.77
C ASN A 59 -15.38 -13.58 5.75
N PRO A 60 -15.64 -13.41 4.44
CA PRO A 60 -14.83 -14.05 3.39
C PRO A 60 -13.39 -13.54 3.37
N VAL A 61 -13.14 -12.39 4.02
CA VAL A 61 -11.85 -11.75 4.23
C VAL A 61 -11.79 -11.14 5.63
N ASP A 62 -10.59 -10.96 6.16
CA ASP A 62 -10.32 -10.05 7.27
C ASP A 62 -10.20 -8.63 6.73
N LEU A 63 -11.12 -7.76 7.15
CA LEU A 63 -11.04 -6.34 6.86
C LEU A 63 -10.10 -5.68 7.88
N VAL A 64 -9.12 -4.93 7.39
CA VAL A 64 -8.16 -4.19 8.21
C VAL A 64 -8.19 -2.71 7.83
N ASN A 65 -7.91 -1.84 8.79
CA ASN A 65 -7.83 -0.40 8.55
C ASN A 65 -6.58 -0.02 7.74
N HIS A 66 -6.59 1.20 7.22
CA HIS A 66 -5.45 1.80 6.59
C HIS A 66 -4.25 1.89 7.55
N ILE A 67 -3.08 2.00 6.95
CA ILE A 67 -1.77 1.97 7.62
C ILE A 67 -1.62 2.98 8.78
N GLY A 68 -2.37 4.08 8.75
CA GLY A 68 -2.33 5.12 9.79
C GLY A 68 -2.74 4.60 11.15
N THR A 69 -3.63 3.60 11.19
CA THR A 69 -4.02 2.96 12.44
C THR A 69 -2.87 2.19 13.09
N LEU A 70 -2.08 1.47 12.29
CA LEU A 70 -0.91 0.75 12.79
C LEU A 70 0.16 1.72 13.31
N MET A 71 0.47 2.76 12.53
CA MET A 71 1.44 3.79 12.96
C MET A 71 1.00 4.50 14.24
N ARG A 72 -0.29 4.80 14.39
CA ARG A 72 -0.83 5.39 15.62
C ARG A 72 -0.65 4.48 16.83
N ILE A 73 -0.89 3.17 16.68
CA ILE A 73 -0.63 2.20 17.76
C ILE A 73 0.84 2.25 18.18
N GLU A 74 1.76 2.33 17.23
CA GLU A 74 3.20 2.41 17.51
C GLU A 74 3.60 3.69 18.22
N ILE A 75 3.05 4.83 17.78
CA ILE A 75 3.25 6.13 18.44
C ILE A 75 2.68 6.10 19.87
N ASP A 76 1.54 5.46 20.07
CA ASP A 76 0.85 5.45 21.36
C ASP A 76 1.48 4.51 22.37
N THR A 77 2.02 3.38 21.90
CA THR A 77 2.52 2.30 22.77
C THR A 77 4.04 2.20 22.81
N HIS A 78 4.73 2.84 21.85
CA HIS A 78 6.16 2.62 21.59
C HIS A 78 6.52 1.13 21.48
N GLN A 79 5.62 0.35 20.87
CA GLN A 79 5.81 -1.04 20.52
C GLN A 79 5.39 -1.23 19.06
N PRO A 80 6.00 -2.16 18.31
CA PRO A 80 5.56 -2.46 16.96
C PRO A 80 4.09 -2.90 16.98
N ALA A 81 3.29 -2.39 16.05
CA ALA A 81 1.87 -2.75 15.99
C ALA A 81 1.69 -4.25 15.70
N GLY A 82 2.67 -4.88 15.07
CA GLY A 82 2.61 -6.26 14.63
C GLY A 82 1.84 -6.41 13.32
N LYS A 83 1.32 -7.62 13.07
CA LYS A 83 0.74 -7.98 11.78
C LYS A 83 -0.61 -7.29 11.53
N PRO A 84 -0.90 -6.80 10.31
CA PRO A 84 -2.21 -6.27 9.96
C PRO A 84 -3.37 -7.21 10.31
N SER A 85 -3.22 -8.51 10.06
CA SER A 85 -4.26 -9.52 10.34
C SER A 85 -4.63 -9.68 11.83
N SER A 86 -3.82 -9.13 12.74
CA SER A 86 -4.11 -9.05 14.19
C SER A 86 -5.03 -7.88 14.54
N HIS A 87 -5.17 -6.89 13.65
CA HIS A 87 -5.97 -5.67 13.81
C HIS A 87 -7.21 -5.67 12.93
N ARG A 88 -7.80 -6.85 12.71
CA ARG A 88 -9.01 -6.97 11.91
C ARG A 88 -10.20 -6.35 12.61
N GLU A 89 -11.13 -5.84 11.81
CA GLU A 89 -12.41 -5.36 12.30
C GLU A 89 -13.24 -6.51 12.89
N SER A 90 -13.81 -6.27 14.09
CA SER A 90 -14.59 -7.26 14.82
C SER A 90 -16.09 -7.15 14.49
N LEU A 91 -16.43 -7.35 13.22
CA LEU A 91 -17.82 -7.46 12.77
C LEU A 91 -18.07 -8.75 12.02
N ARG A 92 -19.32 -9.24 12.07
CA ARG A 92 -19.80 -10.29 11.17
C ARG A 92 -20.38 -9.64 9.92
N PHE A 93 -19.92 -10.02 8.74
CA PHE A 93 -20.43 -9.46 7.49
C PHE A 93 -20.42 -10.49 6.35
N GLN A 94 -21.19 -10.20 5.32
CA GLN A 94 -21.07 -10.82 4.00
C GLN A 94 -21.00 -9.70 2.96
N PHE A 95 -20.27 -9.91 1.88
CA PHE A 95 -20.34 -8.95 0.77
C PHE A 95 -21.76 -8.91 0.21
N ASN A 96 -22.28 -7.71 -0.02
CA ASN A 96 -23.57 -7.53 -0.67
C ASN A 96 -23.54 -8.22 -2.05
N SER A 97 -24.40 -9.22 -2.26
CA SER A 97 -24.43 -9.99 -3.51
C SER A 97 -24.71 -9.12 -4.74
N ARG A 98 -25.34 -7.95 -4.56
CA ARG A 98 -25.54 -6.98 -5.63
C ARG A 98 -24.24 -6.36 -6.15
N LEU A 99 -23.15 -6.36 -5.38
CA LEU A 99 -21.84 -5.91 -5.86
C LEU A 99 -21.31 -6.75 -7.03
N GLN A 100 -21.88 -7.94 -7.25
CA GLN A 100 -21.57 -8.80 -8.39
C GLN A 100 -22.37 -8.44 -9.65
N ASN A 101 -23.27 -7.46 -9.59
CA ASN A 101 -24.10 -7.02 -10.70
C ASN A 101 -23.54 -5.74 -11.33
N THR A 102 -23.37 -5.73 -12.65
CA THR A 102 -22.87 -4.58 -13.42
C THR A 102 -23.76 -3.36 -13.31
N ASN A 103 -25.05 -3.55 -13.01
CA ASN A 103 -26.04 -2.48 -12.93
C ASN A 103 -26.29 -2.03 -11.48
N TYR A 104 -25.48 -2.47 -10.52
CA TYR A 104 -25.63 -2.04 -9.15
C TYR A 104 -25.09 -0.62 -8.96
N GLU A 105 -25.95 0.24 -8.44
CA GLU A 105 -25.60 1.60 -8.01
C GLU A 105 -25.39 1.59 -6.49
N LEU A 106 -24.35 2.29 -6.05
CA LEU A 106 -24.07 2.44 -4.62
C LEU A 106 -25.19 3.29 -3.97
N PRO A 107 -25.66 2.94 -2.76
CA PRO A 107 -26.54 3.80 -1.99
C PRO A 107 -25.91 5.18 -1.78
N VAL A 108 -26.75 6.21 -1.65
CA VAL A 108 -26.31 7.61 -1.51
C VAL A 108 -25.36 7.78 -0.33
N GLU A 109 -25.64 7.11 0.79
CA GLU A 109 -24.80 7.15 1.99
C GLU A 109 -23.41 6.57 1.74
N VAL A 110 -23.33 5.49 0.96
CA VAL A 110 -22.04 4.88 0.58
C VAL A 110 -21.30 5.77 -0.41
N GLN A 111 -22.02 6.42 -1.33
CA GLN A 111 -21.42 7.37 -2.26
C GLN A 111 -20.80 8.56 -1.53
N GLN A 112 -21.45 9.08 -0.49
CA GLN A 112 -20.90 10.16 0.34
C GLN A 112 -19.59 9.74 1.02
N MET A 113 -19.53 8.53 1.58
CA MET A 113 -18.29 8.00 2.17
C MET A 113 -17.18 7.82 1.12
N VAL A 114 -17.53 7.39 -0.09
CA VAL A 114 -16.59 7.31 -1.22
C VAL A 114 -16.05 8.70 -1.58
N ASP A 115 -16.91 9.72 -1.63
CA ASP A 115 -16.51 11.08 -1.96
C ASP A 115 -15.59 11.67 -0.88
N GLU A 116 -15.85 11.40 0.40
CA GLU A 116 -14.98 11.74 1.53
C GLU A 116 -13.58 11.11 1.39
N GLN A 117 -13.52 9.79 1.19
CA GLN A 117 -12.24 9.09 0.99
C GLN A 117 -11.49 9.58 -0.25
N THR A 118 -12.21 9.94 -1.31
CA THR A 118 -11.60 10.53 -2.51
C THR A 118 -10.90 11.84 -2.18
N ASN A 119 -11.51 12.69 -1.35
CA ASN A 119 -10.89 13.96 -0.94
C ASN A 119 -9.67 13.75 -0.03
N ASP A 120 -9.71 12.76 0.87
CA ASP A 120 -8.55 12.41 1.71
C ASP A 120 -7.38 11.88 0.87
N LEU A 121 -7.68 11.04 -0.13
CA LEU A 121 -6.68 10.54 -1.06
C LEU A 121 -5.98 11.67 -1.80
N ARG A 122 -6.68 12.78 -2.06
CA ARG A 122 -6.06 13.96 -2.69
C ARG A 122 -4.93 14.55 -1.86
N LEU A 123 -5.16 14.66 -0.54
CA LEU A 123 -4.14 15.15 0.39
C LEU A 123 -2.94 14.20 0.42
N HIS A 124 -3.17 12.89 0.36
CA HIS A 124 -2.08 11.91 0.30
C HIS A 124 -1.27 12.01 -0.99
N VAL A 125 -1.90 12.27 -2.13
CA VAL A 125 -1.21 12.51 -3.42
C VAL A 125 -0.32 13.75 -3.34
N ASP A 126 -0.81 14.85 -2.79
CA ASP A 126 -0.02 16.08 -2.66
C ASP A 126 1.21 15.87 -1.76
N GLN A 127 1.03 15.20 -0.63
CA GLN A 127 2.13 14.83 0.26
C GLN A 127 3.13 13.88 -0.43
N PHE A 128 2.63 12.92 -1.21
CA PHE A 128 3.44 11.97 -1.97
C PHE A 128 4.33 12.68 -3.00
N VAL A 129 3.75 13.62 -3.75
CA VAL A 129 4.48 14.46 -4.72
C VAL A 129 5.54 15.32 -4.02
N GLY A 130 5.20 15.91 -2.88
CA GLY A 130 6.15 16.69 -2.07
C GLY A 130 7.35 15.86 -1.63
N ARG A 131 7.13 14.61 -1.18
CA ARG A 131 8.21 13.69 -0.81
C ARG A 131 9.07 13.29 -1.99
N ALA A 132 8.48 12.98 -3.15
CA ALA A 132 9.22 12.61 -4.35
C ALA A 132 10.18 13.72 -4.83
N ALA A 133 9.82 14.99 -4.63
CA ALA A 133 10.69 16.12 -4.95
C ALA A 133 12.00 16.14 -4.15
N THR A 134 12.06 15.44 -3.00
CA THR A 134 13.26 15.34 -2.16
C THR A 134 14.22 14.21 -2.58
N ALA A 135 13.81 13.33 -3.51
CA ALA A 135 14.57 12.12 -3.85
C ALA A 135 16.02 12.40 -4.29
N ASN A 136 16.26 13.48 -5.04
CA ASN A 136 17.60 13.85 -5.51
C ASN A 136 18.58 14.20 -4.37
N SER A 137 18.06 14.68 -3.23
CA SER A 137 18.89 14.99 -2.06
C SER A 137 19.46 13.72 -1.42
N PHE A 138 18.73 12.61 -1.52
CA PHE A 138 19.12 11.32 -0.95
C PHE A 138 19.90 10.44 -1.94
N PHE A 139 19.53 10.52 -3.22
CA PHE A 139 20.13 9.72 -4.28
C PHE A 139 20.60 10.64 -5.41
N PRO A 140 21.77 11.29 -5.23
CA PRO A 140 22.33 12.12 -6.28
C PRO A 140 22.70 11.25 -7.49
N ASN A 141 22.60 11.82 -8.69
CA ASN A 141 22.99 11.19 -9.96
C ASN A 141 22.02 10.17 -10.55
N LEU A 142 20.80 10.00 -10.02
CA LEU A 142 19.79 9.10 -10.60
C LEU A 142 19.50 9.33 -12.09
N LEU A 143 19.68 10.57 -12.55
CA LEU A 143 19.37 11.00 -13.91
C LEU A 143 20.62 11.27 -14.76
N VAL A 144 21.81 10.99 -14.22
CA VAL A 144 23.09 11.26 -14.88
C VAL A 144 23.52 10.04 -15.68
N GLY A 145 24.09 10.26 -16.87
CA GLY A 145 24.64 9.21 -17.71
C GLY A 145 23.65 8.60 -18.71
N ASN A 146 24.06 7.50 -19.32
CA ASN A 146 23.28 6.76 -20.30
C ASN A 146 22.16 5.93 -19.64
N GLN A 147 21.33 5.26 -20.43
CA GLN A 147 20.19 4.49 -19.92
C GLN A 147 20.61 3.35 -18.96
N ALA A 148 21.70 2.65 -19.26
CA ALA A 148 22.17 1.54 -18.41
C ALA A 148 22.71 2.07 -17.07
N GLU A 149 23.42 3.19 -17.08
CA GLU A 149 23.91 3.87 -15.88
C GLU A 149 22.75 4.34 -14.99
N ARG A 150 21.73 4.95 -15.58
CA ARG A 150 20.52 5.40 -14.85
C ARG A 150 19.73 4.23 -14.28
N THR A 151 19.57 3.13 -15.02
CA THR A 151 18.92 1.91 -14.52
C THR A 151 19.71 1.33 -13.34
N LYS A 152 21.03 1.23 -13.45
CA LYS A 152 21.87 0.76 -12.35
C LYS A 152 21.78 1.66 -11.12
N ALA A 153 21.85 2.98 -11.30
CA ALA A 153 21.73 3.94 -10.19
C ALA A 153 20.37 3.81 -9.48
N ARG A 154 19.29 3.59 -10.24
CA ARG A 154 17.97 3.30 -9.68
C ARG A 154 17.97 2.00 -8.88
N ASP A 155 18.51 0.91 -9.42
CA ASP A 155 18.54 -0.40 -8.73
C ASP A 155 19.43 -0.37 -7.47
N ASP A 156 20.50 0.42 -7.48
CA ASP A 156 21.35 0.66 -6.31
C ASP A 156 20.59 1.48 -5.25
N ALA A 157 19.85 2.52 -5.64
CA ALA A 157 19.02 3.32 -4.74
C ALA A 157 17.87 2.50 -4.13
N GLU A 158 17.15 1.71 -4.93
CA GLU A 158 16.07 0.84 -4.43
C GLU A 158 16.59 -0.17 -3.39
N ARG A 159 17.79 -0.74 -3.60
CA ARG A 159 18.44 -1.62 -2.61
C ARG A 159 18.86 -0.88 -1.35
N ALA A 160 19.44 0.32 -1.48
CA ALA A 160 19.83 1.12 -0.33
C ALA A 160 18.62 1.49 0.55
N ILE A 161 17.47 1.81 -0.05
CA ILE A 161 16.22 2.07 0.68
C ILE A 161 15.74 0.81 1.41
N ALA A 162 15.80 -0.35 0.76
CA ALA A 162 15.30 -1.60 1.32
C ALA A 162 16.21 -2.25 2.38
N GLU A 163 17.48 -1.87 2.42
CA GLU A 163 18.46 -2.41 3.38
C GLU A 163 17.99 -2.22 4.84
N PRO A 164 18.11 -3.26 5.70
CA PRO A 164 17.80 -3.15 7.13
C PRO A 164 18.53 -1.98 7.80
N GLY A 165 17.81 -1.22 8.62
CA GLY A 165 18.32 -0.06 9.36
C GLY A 165 18.72 1.17 8.52
N SER A 166 18.67 1.13 7.18
CA SER A 166 19.21 2.19 6.31
C SER A 166 18.57 3.56 6.53
N LEU A 167 17.30 3.58 6.94
CA LEU A 167 16.54 4.81 7.17
C LEU A 167 16.45 5.22 8.64
N ILE A 168 17.12 4.52 9.57
CA ILE A 168 17.05 4.84 11.00
C ILE A 168 17.60 6.23 11.33
N ASN A 169 18.70 6.63 10.68
CA ASN A 169 19.26 7.97 10.84
C ASN A 169 18.33 9.06 10.29
N LEU A 170 17.59 8.77 9.22
CA LEU A 170 16.59 9.70 8.72
C LEU A 170 15.42 9.79 9.71
N TYR A 171 14.93 8.64 10.16
CA TYR A 171 13.85 8.53 11.14
C TYR A 171 14.17 9.29 12.43
N SER A 172 15.40 9.22 12.94
CA SER A 172 15.80 9.93 14.17
C SER A 172 15.78 11.45 14.06
N ASN A 173 15.76 11.99 12.85
CA ASN A 173 15.67 13.43 12.58
C ASN A 173 14.23 13.88 12.27
N LEU A 174 13.25 12.97 12.28
CA LEU A 174 11.86 13.33 12.07
C LEU A 174 11.30 13.97 13.36
N GLU A 175 10.67 15.13 13.19
CA GLU A 175 9.92 15.79 14.26
C GLU A 175 8.42 15.59 14.03
N PRO A 176 7.66 15.20 15.06
CA PRO A 176 6.21 15.16 14.96
C PRO A 176 5.67 16.58 14.75
N PRO A 177 4.54 16.75 14.03
CA PRO A 177 3.89 18.05 13.90
C PRO A 177 3.56 18.68 15.26
N PRO A 178 3.48 20.02 15.35
CA PRO A 178 3.14 20.70 16.60
C PRO A 178 1.81 20.20 17.18
N GLY A 179 1.83 19.75 18.44
CA GLY A 179 0.67 19.23 19.15
C GLY A 179 0.45 17.72 19.01
N GLU A 180 1.23 17.04 18.17
CA GLU A 180 1.19 15.58 18.03
C GLU A 180 2.06 14.87 19.07
N ARG A 181 1.81 13.58 19.26
CA ARG A 181 2.59 12.72 20.17
C ARG A 181 4.01 12.52 19.66
N PRO A 182 4.99 12.32 20.56
CA PRO A 182 6.37 12.04 20.16
C PRO A 182 6.45 10.73 19.37
N LEU A 183 7.33 10.70 18.37
CA LEU A 183 7.65 9.46 17.68
C LEU A 183 8.43 8.51 18.62
N PRO A 184 8.30 7.18 18.43
CA PRO A 184 9.13 6.20 19.11
C PRO A 184 10.63 6.50 18.97
N PRO A 185 11.44 6.29 20.03
CA PRO A 185 12.89 6.44 19.93
C PRO A 185 13.48 5.56 18.83
N SER A 186 14.38 6.12 18.00
CA SER A 186 15.01 5.40 16.89
C SER A 186 15.78 4.15 17.31
N SER A 187 16.22 4.08 18.58
CA SER A 187 16.88 2.90 19.17
C SER A 187 15.96 1.70 19.35
N LEU A 188 14.63 1.89 19.31
CA LEU A 188 13.63 0.83 19.42
C LEU A 188 13.07 0.39 18.06
N VAL A 189 13.18 1.25 17.06
CA VAL A 189 12.54 1.07 15.77
C VAL A 189 13.35 0.09 14.92
N THR A 190 12.65 -0.89 14.36
CA THR A 190 13.20 -1.94 13.49
C THR A 190 12.29 -2.13 12.27
N GLU A 191 12.65 -3.08 11.42
CA GLU A 191 11.97 -3.46 10.18
C GLU A 191 10.52 -3.93 10.36
N ASP A 192 10.17 -4.34 11.58
CA ASP A 192 8.85 -4.83 11.97
C ASP A 192 7.88 -3.71 12.36
N TRP A 193 8.36 -2.45 12.41
CA TRP A 193 7.55 -1.29 12.71
C TRP A 193 6.89 -0.75 11.44
N ALA A 194 5.60 -0.47 11.53
CA ALA A 194 4.79 0.19 10.53
C ALA A 194 5.38 1.55 10.14
N LEU A 195 5.82 2.36 11.11
CA LEU A 195 6.46 3.67 10.84
C LEU A 195 7.71 3.52 9.96
N TYR A 196 8.58 2.57 10.30
CA TYR A 196 9.81 2.33 9.53
C TYR A 196 9.50 1.79 8.14
N ARG A 197 8.60 0.80 8.06
CA ARG A 197 8.24 0.19 6.79
C ARG A 197 7.54 1.17 5.86
N TRP A 198 6.69 2.03 6.41
CA TRP A 198 6.05 3.10 5.66
C TRP A 198 7.08 4.07 5.07
N LEU A 199 8.11 4.43 5.85
CA LEU A 199 9.18 5.28 5.37
C LEU A 199 9.89 4.64 4.17
N GLN A 200 10.27 3.36 4.25
CA GLN A 200 10.89 2.66 3.12
C GLN A 200 9.99 2.65 1.87
N VAL A 201 8.71 2.30 2.03
CA VAL A 201 7.76 2.27 0.93
C VAL A 201 7.59 3.66 0.30
N GLN A 202 7.42 4.70 1.11
CA GLN A 202 7.31 6.08 0.63
C GLN A 202 8.54 6.52 -0.17
N PHE A 203 9.74 6.14 0.27
CA PHE A 203 10.98 6.44 -0.46
C PHE A 203 11.05 5.70 -1.80
N LEU A 204 10.63 4.43 -1.87
CA LEU A 204 10.60 3.66 -3.13
C LEU A 204 9.65 4.27 -4.15
N PHE A 205 8.42 4.60 -3.73
CA PHE A 205 7.45 5.24 -4.63
C PHE A 205 7.88 6.66 -5.01
N GLY A 206 8.44 7.43 -4.08
CA GLY A 206 8.96 8.77 -4.36
C GLY A 206 10.13 8.75 -5.35
N LEU A 207 11.02 7.77 -5.21
CA LEU A 207 12.11 7.52 -6.15
C LEU A 207 11.58 7.17 -7.54
N ASP A 208 10.59 6.27 -7.65
CA ASP A 208 9.98 5.93 -8.93
C ASP A 208 9.33 7.15 -9.59
N LEU A 209 8.59 7.95 -8.82
CA LEU A 209 7.96 9.15 -9.33
C LEU A 209 8.99 10.16 -9.84
N TYR A 210 10.05 10.41 -9.08
CA TYR A 210 11.15 11.29 -9.48
C TYR A 210 11.81 10.84 -10.79
N VAL A 211 12.11 9.55 -10.92
CA VAL A 211 12.71 8.98 -12.14
C VAL A 211 11.73 9.03 -13.32
N ARG A 212 10.45 8.70 -13.10
CA ARG A 212 9.39 8.72 -14.11
C ARG A 212 9.23 10.10 -14.75
N TYR A 213 9.36 11.16 -13.96
CA TYR A 213 9.28 12.55 -14.43
C TYR A 213 10.63 13.21 -14.73
N GLN A 214 11.73 12.43 -14.73
CA GLN A 214 13.08 12.94 -14.99
C GLN A 214 13.43 14.16 -14.10
N GLY A 215 13.01 14.10 -12.83
CA GLY A 215 13.21 15.15 -11.83
C GLY A 215 12.34 16.40 -11.98
N ASN A 216 11.55 16.49 -13.06
CA ASN A 216 10.66 17.62 -13.34
C ASN A 216 9.22 17.24 -12.99
N ILE A 217 8.94 17.03 -11.71
CA ILE A 217 7.59 16.67 -11.25
C ILE A 217 6.66 17.88 -11.45
N PRO A 218 5.60 17.77 -12.27
CA PRO A 218 4.67 18.87 -12.51
C PRO A 218 4.00 19.38 -11.22
N SER A 219 3.75 20.69 -11.15
CA SER A 219 2.95 21.30 -10.07
C SER A 219 1.45 21.18 -10.29
N LYS A 220 1.03 20.81 -11.52
CA LYS A 220 -0.37 20.56 -11.88
C LYS A 220 -0.44 19.31 -12.73
N PHE A 221 -1.33 18.40 -12.35
CA PHE A 221 -1.56 17.15 -13.07
C PHE A 221 -2.85 17.21 -13.87
N SER A 222 -2.87 16.54 -15.03
CA SER A 222 -4.13 16.21 -15.70
C SER A 222 -4.89 15.16 -14.89
N SER A 223 -6.19 15.04 -15.10
CA SER A 223 -7.02 14.02 -14.43
C SER A 223 -6.44 12.60 -14.57
N ALA A 224 -6.01 12.22 -15.78
CA ALA A 224 -5.44 10.91 -16.04
C ALA A 224 -4.07 10.68 -15.38
N ILE A 225 -3.30 11.73 -15.12
CA ILE A 225 -2.05 11.59 -14.34
C ILE A 225 -2.39 11.48 -12.86
N TYR A 226 -3.34 12.29 -12.41
CA TYR A 226 -3.78 12.29 -11.02
C TYR A 226 -4.29 10.92 -10.60
N GLU A 227 -5.15 10.30 -11.41
CA GLU A 227 -5.65 8.94 -11.20
C GLU A 227 -4.51 7.91 -11.09
N LYS A 228 -3.40 8.09 -11.82
CA LYS A 228 -2.24 7.21 -11.68
C LYS A 228 -1.50 7.43 -10.35
N LEU A 229 -1.44 8.67 -9.86
CA LEU A 229 -0.86 8.98 -8.56
C LEU A 229 -1.72 8.46 -7.41
N GLU A 230 -3.04 8.54 -7.55
CA GLU A 230 -4.00 7.92 -6.63
C GLU A 230 -3.75 6.41 -6.53
N HIS A 231 -3.65 5.72 -7.67
CA HIS A 231 -3.27 4.29 -7.68
C HIS A 231 -1.89 4.04 -7.05
N ASP A 232 -0.87 4.87 -7.33
CA ASP A 232 0.45 4.71 -6.70
C ASP A 232 0.39 4.88 -5.17
N VAL A 233 -0.47 5.76 -4.63
CA VAL A 233 -0.69 5.89 -3.18
C VAL A 233 -1.35 4.65 -2.59
N LEU A 234 -2.41 4.14 -3.24
CA LEU A 234 -3.10 2.92 -2.79
C LEU A 234 -2.17 1.70 -2.85
N ASP A 235 -1.40 1.55 -3.92
CA ASP A 235 -0.38 0.51 -4.06
C ASP A 235 0.65 0.57 -2.93
N ALA A 236 1.05 1.78 -2.52
CA ALA A 236 2.01 1.98 -1.42
C ALA A 236 1.43 1.48 -0.09
N GLU A 237 0.17 1.80 0.21
CA GLU A 237 -0.49 1.32 1.42
C GLU A 237 -0.59 -0.21 1.43
N VAL A 238 -1.02 -0.80 0.32
CA VAL A 238 -1.18 -2.25 0.20
C VAL A 238 0.18 -2.98 0.27
N LEU A 239 1.22 -2.44 -0.39
CA LEU A 239 2.57 -3.00 -0.30
C LEU A 239 3.09 -2.99 1.15
N MET A 240 2.90 -1.88 1.86
CA MET A 240 3.30 -1.77 3.27
C MET A 240 2.59 -2.81 4.13
N LEU A 241 1.26 -2.95 3.99
CA LEU A 241 0.50 -3.96 4.73
C LEU A 241 0.98 -5.37 4.42
N GLY A 242 1.22 -5.67 3.14
CA GLY A 242 1.88 -6.92 2.75
C GLY A 242 3.14 -7.12 3.57
N CYS A 243 3.98 -6.08 3.68
CA CYS A 243 5.35 -6.23 4.21
C CYS A 243 5.32 -6.58 5.69
N LEU A 244 4.42 -5.94 6.42
CA LEU A 244 4.19 -6.21 7.84
C LEU A 244 3.54 -7.58 8.07
N GLU A 245 2.67 -8.04 7.17
CA GLU A 245 2.06 -9.36 7.29
C GLU A 245 3.08 -10.48 7.02
N GLY A 246 4.01 -10.23 6.09
CA GLY A 246 5.01 -11.17 5.59
C GLY A 246 4.51 -12.04 4.41
N ALA A 247 3.29 -11.77 3.92
CA ALA A 247 2.72 -12.46 2.77
C ALA A 247 1.86 -11.51 1.93
N PHE A 248 2.11 -11.51 0.62
CA PHE A 248 1.52 -10.54 -0.30
C PHE A 248 1.10 -11.19 -1.62
N ALA A 249 -0.08 -10.85 -2.13
CA ALA A 249 -0.60 -11.35 -3.40
C ALA A 249 -0.79 -10.19 -4.39
N THR A 250 0.10 -10.07 -5.37
CA THR A 250 0.08 -9.01 -6.39
C THR A 250 0.51 -9.55 -7.75
N ARG A 251 0.02 -8.94 -8.82
CA ARG A 251 0.47 -9.18 -10.20
C ARG A 251 1.32 -8.04 -10.76
N GLU A 252 1.47 -6.94 -10.04
CA GLU A 252 2.23 -5.81 -10.52
C GLU A 252 3.74 -6.03 -10.37
N ASN A 253 4.48 -5.98 -11.48
CA ASN A 253 5.92 -6.25 -11.48
C ASN A 253 6.72 -5.25 -10.61
N LYS A 254 6.27 -4.00 -10.52
CA LYS A 254 6.83 -2.94 -9.65
C LYS A 254 6.79 -3.41 -8.20
N LEU A 255 5.60 -3.76 -7.71
CA LEU A 255 5.39 -4.19 -6.33
C LEU A 255 6.06 -5.53 -6.03
N LYS A 256 6.06 -6.49 -6.97
CA LYS A 256 6.81 -7.75 -6.82
C LYS A 256 8.31 -7.51 -6.61
N ARG A 257 8.90 -6.56 -7.35
CA ARG A 257 10.32 -6.23 -7.22
C ARG A 257 10.59 -5.64 -5.84
N TRP A 258 9.83 -4.63 -5.44
CA TRP A 258 9.98 -3.98 -4.14
C TRP A 258 9.68 -4.91 -2.97
N TRP A 259 8.66 -5.76 -3.10
CA TRP A 259 8.37 -6.83 -2.14
C TRP A 259 9.59 -7.70 -1.85
N ARG A 260 10.24 -8.19 -2.91
CA ARG A 260 11.41 -9.08 -2.77
C ARG A 260 12.62 -8.37 -2.15
N LEU A 261 12.71 -7.05 -2.31
CA LEU A 261 13.73 -6.25 -1.64
C LEU A 261 13.42 -6.05 -0.15
N LEU A 262 12.17 -5.69 0.18
CA LEU A 262 11.74 -5.36 1.54
C LEU A 262 11.54 -6.60 2.44
N CYS A 263 11.07 -7.70 1.84
CA CYS A 263 10.66 -8.93 2.52
C CYS A 263 11.25 -10.17 1.81
N PRO A 264 12.59 -10.35 1.79
CA PRO A 264 13.24 -11.45 1.07
C PRO A 264 12.83 -12.85 1.56
N ASN A 265 12.44 -12.95 2.83
CA ASN A 265 11.97 -14.20 3.45
C ASN A 265 10.43 -14.33 3.47
N GLY A 266 9.72 -13.36 2.89
CA GLY A 266 8.26 -13.34 2.83
C GLY A 266 7.70 -14.22 1.71
N THR A 267 6.38 -14.45 1.73
CA THR A 267 5.70 -15.26 0.70
C THR A 267 4.98 -14.37 -0.31
N LEU A 268 5.33 -14.50 -1.59
CA LEU A 268 4.70 -13.77 -2.69
C LEU A 268 3.78 -14.69 -3.49
N TYR A 269 2.55 -14.25 -3.77
CA TYR A 269 1.57 -14.95 -4.61
C TYR A 269 1.32 -14.18 -5.90
N GLU A 270 1.45 -14.85 -7.06
CA GLU A 270 1.44 -14.25 -8.41
C GLU A 270 0.35 -14.83 -9.33
#